data_AF-A0A8I0TQK2-F1
#
_entry.id   AF-A0A8I0TQK2-F1
#
_cell.length_a   1.000
_cell.length_b   1.000
_cell.length_c   1.000
_cell.angle_alpha   90.00
_cell.angle_beta   90.00
_cell.angle_gamma   90.00
#
_symmetry.space_group_name_H-M   'P 1'
#
loop_
_entity.id
_entity.type
_entity.pdbx_description
1 polymer ?
#
loop_
_entity_poly.entity_id
_entity_poly.type
_entity_poly.pdbx_seq_one_letter_code
_entity_poly.pdbx_strand_id
1 'polypeptide(L)'
;MVSGIEAARNSTPAPEWSTMLPDFRMCEPDELPTGFASGYRFTVPLIDMPVYLEYLLRRFRKAGGTVQHATVCSLDEVEDASVIVNCAGLRGGDLAGDLDVRPIRGQHVVVENPGITEFFSEDTGLSSDLLCIYPHGDTVVLGGTALDGEAGLQDDAEAARAIVDRCASIRPELAKAPVIAHRMGARPTRPEVRVEAENYGTRITVLHNYGHGGSGVTLSWGCAREIVGMVATMNAP
;
A
#
# COMPACT_ATOMS: atom_id res chain seq x y z
N MET A 1 13.26 -7.47 -7.97
CA MET A 1 13.53 -7.80 -6.56
C MET A 1 14.52 -6.79 -6.04
N VAL A 2 14.38 -6.34 -4.81
CA VAL A 2 15.27 -5.37 -4.14
C VAL A 2 15.56 -5.92 -2.75
N SER A 3 16.83 -5.93 -2.37
CA SER A 3 17.25 -6.26 -1.00
C SER A 3 17.33 -5.01 -0.16
N GLY A 4 17.16 -5.13 1.15
CA GLY A 4 17.21 -3.99 2.03
C GLY A 4 16.92 -4.35 3.47
N ILE A 5 16.78 -3.32 4.30
CA ILE A 5 16.65 -3.45 5.76
C ILE A 5 15.30 -2.88 6.19
N GLU A 6 14.61 -3.60 7.06
CA GLU A 6 13.62 -3.03 7.96
C GLU A 6 14.22 -2.94 9.37
N ALA A 7 14.19 -1.74 9.95
CA ALA A 7 14.87 -1.44 11.22
C ALA A 7 13.90 -0.84 12.23
N ALA A 8 14.20 -0.99 13.51
CA ALA A 8 13.43 -0.44 14.62
C ALA A 8 14.36 0.26 15.62
N ARG A 9 13.87 1.35 16.23
CA ARG A 9 14.60 2.07 17.29
C ARG A 9 14.59 1.34 18.62
N ASN A 10 13.62 0.44 18.80
CA ASN A 10 13.50 -0.42 19.97
C ASN A 10 13.83 -1.85 19.58
N SER A 11 14.33 -2.63 20.53
CA SER A 11 14.56 -4.07 20.31
C SER A 11 13.21 -4.78 20.18
N THR A 12 12.90 -5.19 18.96
CA THR A 12 11.67 -5.92 18.62
C THR A 12 12.01 -7.20 17.88
N PRO A 13 11.38 -8.34 18.21
CA PRO A 13 11.56 -9.55 17.44
C PRO A 13 11.03 -9.35 16.01
N ALA A 14 11.70 -9.96 15.04
CA ALA A 14 11.21 -9.95 13.67
C ALA A 14 9.84 -10.67 13.62
N PRO A 15 8.86 -10.14 12.86
CA PRO A 15 7.58 -10.81 12.71
C PRO A 15 7.74 -12.20 12.09
N GLU A 16 6.93 -13.19 12.49
CA GLU A 16 7.08 -14.58 12.00
C GLU A 16 7.06 -14.69 10.48
N TRP A 17 6.20 -13.90 9.82
CA TRP A 17 6.08 -13.89 8.35
C TRP A 17 7.37 -13.47 7.64
N SER A 18 8.20 -12.65 8.28
CA SER A 18 9.45 -12.13 7.69
C SER A 18 10.46 -13.25 7.43
N THR A 19 10.43 -14.32 8.22
CA THR A 19 11.32 -15.49 8.08
C THR A 19 11.06 -16.28 6.80
N MET A 20 9.90 -16.09 6.16
CA MET A 20 9.57 -16.72 4.88
C MET A 20 10.11 -15.93 3.68
N LEU A 21 10.67 -14.74 3.90
CA LEU A 21 11.20 -13.92 2.82
C LEU A 21 12.56 -14.43 2.35
N PRO A 22 12.87 -14.31 1.04
CA PRO A 22 14.20 -14.60 0.53
C PRO A 22 15.28 -13.77 1.23
N ASP A 23 16.43 -14.39 1.48
CA ASP A 23 17.61 -13.80 2.11
C ASP A 23 17.37 -13.21 3.51
N PHE A 24 16.31 -13.66 4.20
CA PHE A 24 16.01 -13.19 5.55
C PHE A 24 17.16 -13.50 6.52
N ARG A 25 17.59 -12.47 7.25
CA ARG A 25 18.44 -12.60 8.45
C ARG A 25 18.32 -11.37 9.34
N MET A 26 18.65 -11.53 10.62
CA MET A 26 18.84 -10.37 11.50
C MET A 26 20.07 -9.56 11.05
N CYS A 27 20.02 -8.25 11.27
CA CYS A 27 21.15 -7.34 11.05
C CYS A 27 22.14 -7.42 12.22
N GLU A 28 23.42 -7.36 11.91
CA GLU A 28 24.46 -7.11 12.91
C GLU A 28 24.45 -5.63 13.33
N PRO A 29 24.93 -5.27 14.55
CA PRO A 29 24.87 -3.89 15.04
C PRO A 29 25.58 -2.85 14.15
N ASP A 30 26.60 -3.24 13.40
CA ASP A 30 27.36 -2.38 12.48
C ASP A 30 26.68 -2.16 11.12
N GLU A 31 25.65 -2.95 10.81
CA GLU A 31 24.82 -2.78 9.60
C GLU A 31 23.68 -1.76 9.80
N LEU A 32 23.40 -1.40 11.05
CA LEU A 32 22.32 -0.50 11.42
C LEU A 32 22.80 0.95 11.51
N PRO A 33 22.03 1.92 10.99
CA PRO A 33 22.32 3.33 11.22
C PRO A 33 22.28 3.67 12.72
N THR A 34 23.00 4.72 13.11
CA THR A 34 22.99 5.19 14.50
C THR A 34 21.57 5.51 14.96
N GLY A 35 21.17 4.97 16.11
CA GLY A 35 19.85 5.17 16.70
C GLY A 35 18.84 4.05 16.44
N PHE A 36 19.21 3.02 15.67
CA PHE A 36 18.42 1.80 15.49
C PHE A 36 18.99 0.68 16.37
N ALA A 37 18.11 -0.02 17.09
CA ALA A 37 18.49 -1.05 18.05
C ALA A 37 18.39 -2.48 17.48
N SER A 38 17.52 -2.69 16.51
CA SER A 38 17.36 -3.97 15.83
C SER A 38 16.90 -3.76 14.39
N GLY A 39 17.12 -4.75 13.54
CA GLY A 39 16.59 -4.77 12.20
C GLY A 39 16.84 -6.12 11.54
N TYR A 40 16.21 -6.32 10.40
CA TYR A 40 16.34 -7.53 9.61
C TYR A 40 16.47 -7.18 8.14
N ARG A 41 17.26 -7.98 7.44
CA ARG A 41 17.56 -7.85 6.03
C ARG A 41 16.83 -8.93 5.25
N PHE A 42 16.29 -8.58 4.09
CA PHE A 42 15.56 -9.50 3.23
C PHE A 42 15.43 -8.95 1.80
N THR A 43 14.94 -9.78 0.89
CA THR A 43 14.72 -9.45 -0.52
C THR A 43 13.24 -9.55 -0.89
N VAL A 44 12.67 -8.47 -1.43
CA VAL A 44 11.24 -8.41 -1.81
C VAL A 44 11.01 -7.82 -3.21
N PRO A 45 9.85 -8.09 -3.83
CA PRO A 45 9.41 -7.33 -4.99
C PRO A 45 9.04 -5.90 -4.55
N LEU A 46 9.75 -4.90 -5.08
CA LEU A 46 9.38 -3.51 -4.94
C LEU A 46 8.53 -3.09 -6.15
N ILE A 47 7.30 -2.61 -5.89
CA ILE A 47 6.31 -2.37 -6.95
C ILE A 47 6.30 -0.91 -7.39
N ASP A 48 6.61 -0.68 -8.65
CA ASP A 48 6.27 0.58 -9.33
C ASP A 48 4.77 0.57 -9.68
N MET A 49 4.00 1.41 -8.99
CA MET A 49 2.53 1.40 -9.05
C MET A 49 1.96 1.71 -10.46
N PRO A 50 2.37 2.80 -11.14
CA PRO A 50 1.96 3.04 -12.52
C PRO A 50 2.22 1.84 -13.45
N VAL A 51 3.41 1.24 -13.39
CA VAL A 51 3.77 0.10 -14.24
C VAL A 51 2.92 -1.13 -13.90
N TYR A 52 2.72 -1.41 -12.61
CA TYR A 52 1.97 -2.56 -12.15
C TYR A 52 0.48 -2.48 -12.49
N LEU A 53 -0.15 -1.31 -12.29
CA LEU A 53 -1.55 -1.11 -12.65
C LEU A 53 -1.79 -1.21 -14.15
N GLU A 54 -0.90 -0.67 -14.98
CA GLU A 54 -0.98 -0.82 -16.44
C GLU A 54 -0.81 -2.29 -16.87
N TYR A 55 0.08 -3.04 -16.21
CA TYR A 55 0.19 -4.48 -16.43
C TYR A 55 -1.10 -5.23 -16.08
N LEU A 56 -1.71 -4.95 -14.92
CA LEU A 56 -2.97 -5.59 -14.52
C LEU A 56 -4.12 -5.24 -15.48
N LEU A 57 -4.23 -3.97 -15.89
CA LEU A 57 -5.23 -3.51 -16.85
C LEU A 57 -5.11 -4.23 -18.20
N ARG A 58 -3.88 -4.38 -18.72
CA ARG A 58 -3.62 -5.14 -19.95
C ARG A 58 -4.00 -6.61 -19.80
N ARG A 59 -3.71 -7.24 -18.66
CA ARG A 59 -4.12 -8.63 -18.38
C ARG A 59 -5.64 -8.77 -18.34
N PHE A 60 -6.33 -7.85 -17.68
CA PHE A 60 -7.79 -7.83 -17.60
C PHE A 60 -8.43 -7.71 -18.99
N ARG A 61 -7.98 -6.76 -19.82
CA ARG A 61 -8.45 -6.60 -21.20
C ARG A 61 -8.16 -7.84 -22.06
N LYS A 62 -6.98 -8.44 -21.93
CA LYS A 62 -6.62 -9.68 -22.66
C LYS A 62 -7.52 -10.86 -22.28
N ALA A 63 -8.03 -10.89 -21.05
CA ALA A 63 -8.99 -11.89 -20.59
C ALA A 63 -10.44 -11.61 -21.07
N GLY A 64 -10.66 -10.56 -21.87
CA GLY A 64 -11.99 -10.17 -22.36
C GLY A 64 -12.72 -9.16 -21.47
N GLY A 65 -12.07 -8.66 -20.42
CA GLY A 65 -12.64 -7.63 -19.54
C GLY A 65 -12.83 -6.30 -20.24
N THR A 66 -13.96 -5.65 -19.99
CA THR A 66 -14.28 -4.31 -20.49
C THR A 66 -14.13 -3.27 -19.36
N VAL A 67 -13.66 -2.08 -19.71
CA VAL A 67 -13.43 -1.00 -18.75
C VAL A 67 -14.30 0.17 -19.14
N GLN A 68 -15.11 0.63 -18.19
CA GLN A 68 -15.96 1.80 -18.34
C GLN A 68 -15.53 2.85 -17.33
N HIS A 69 -15.45 4.10 -17.78
CA HIS A 69 -15.20 5.23 -16.89
C HIS A 69 -16.55 5.83 -16.51
N ALA A 70 -16.96 5.60 -15.27
CA ALA A 70 -18.21 6.10 -14.70
C ALA A 70 -18.04 6.36 -13.21
N THR A 71 -18.88 7.24 -12.67
CA THR A 71 -19.02 7.43 -11.22
C THR A 71 -20.21 6.59 -10.76
N VAL A 72 -19.96 5.69 -9.81
CA VAL A 72 -21.01 4.93 -9.13
C VAL A 72 -21.30 5.61 -7.80
N CYS A 73 -22.55 6.03 -7.58
CA CYS A 73 -23.00 6.65 -6.33
C CYS A 73 -23.80 5.69 -5.44
N SER A 74 -24.42 4.66 -6.02
CA SER A 74 -25.04 3.53 -5.32
C SER A 74 -24.73 2.21 -6.02
N LEU A 75 -24.68 1.11 -5.26
CA LEU A 75 -24.60 -0.24 -5.84
C LEU A 75 -25.86 -0.59 -6.67
N ASP A 76 -27.00 0.06 -6.39
CA ASP A 76 -28.24 -0.09 -7.16
C ASP A 76 -28.13 0.40 -8.62
N GLU A 77 -27.15 1.25 -8.93
CA GLU A 77 -26.91 1.78 -10.28
C GLU A 77 -26.32 0.73 -11.23
N VAL A 78 -25.81 -0.38 -10.68
CA VAL A 78 -25.21 -1.46 -11.46
C VAL A 78 -26.32 -2.44 -11.85
N GLU A 79 -27.01 -2.10 -12.93
CA GLU A 79 -28.04 -2.95 -13.53
C GLU A 79 -27.44 -4.22 -14.18
N ASP A 80 -28.24 -5.28 -14.28
CA ASP A 80 -27.91 -6.54 -14.98
C ASP A 80 -26.68 -7.33 -14.49
N ALA A 81 -26.15 -7.02 -13.31
CA ALA A 81 -25.10 -7.82 -12.69
C ALA A 81 -25.65 -8.94 -11.81
N SER A 82 -25.18 -10.18 -12.03
CA SER A 82 -25.44 -11.29 -11.10
C SER A 82 -24.59 -11.21 -9.84
N VAL A 83 -23.39 -10.62 -9.95
CA VAL A 83 -22.44 -10.41 -8.85
C VAL A 83 -21.75 -9.06 -9.02
N ILE A 84 -21.65 -8.30 -7.92
CA ILE A 84 -20.85 -7.08 -7.86
C ILE A 84 -19.65 -7.32 -6.97
N VAL A 85 -18.45 -6.91 -7.38
CA VAL A 85 -17.27 -6.91 -6.50
C VAL A 85 -16.94 -5.45 -6.13
N ASN A 86 -17.20 -5.07 -4.88
CA ASN A 86 -16.94 -3.73 -4.37
C ASN A 86 -15.47 -3.59 -3.94
N CYS A 87 -14.64 -3.03 -4.84
CA CYS A 87 -13.22 -2.71 -4.62
C CYS A 87 -12.96 -1.20 -4.50
N ALA A 88 -13.93 -0.40 -4.05
CA ALA A 88 -13.87 1.07 -4.14
C ALA A 88 -13.00 1.77 -3.06
N GLY A 89 -12.14 1.02 -2.35
CA GLY A 89 -11.21 1.59 -1.37
C GLY A 89 -11.95 2.36 -0.27
N LEU A 90 -11.65 3.65 -0.11
CA LEU A 90 -12.30 4.53 0.87
C LEU A 90 -13.81 4.63 0.62
N ARG A 91 -14.22 4.78 -0.64
CA ARG A 91 -15.63 4.82 -1.03
C ARG A 91 -16.31 3.45 -0.97
N GLY A 92 -15.53 2.38 -0.75
CA GLY A 92 -16.08 1.05 -0.53
C GLY A 92 -16.99 1.02 0.70
N GLY A 93 -16.62 1.77 1.75
CA GLY A 93 -17.42 1.93 2.94
C GLY A 93 -18.69 2.72 2.68
N ASP A 94 -18.59 3.87 2.00
CA ASP A 94 -19.75 4.71 1.63
C ASP A 94 -20.81 3.92 0.85
N LEU A 95 -20.38 3.11 -0.13
CA LEU A 95 -21.27 2.30 -0.97
C LEU A 95 -21.94 1.15 -0.21
N ALA A 96 -21.34 0.71 0.91
CA ALA A 96 -21.79 -0.43 1.69
C ALA A 96 -22.40 -0.04 3.06
N GLY A 97 -22.49 1.26 3.36
CA GLY A 97 -22.93 1.74 4.67
C GLY A 97 -21.99 1.38 5.83
N ASP A 98 -20.71 1.13 5.54
CA ASP A 98 -19.69 0.72 6.51
C ASP A 98 -18.95 1.95 7.06
N LEU A 99 -19.18 2.23 8.35
CA LEU A 99 -18.64 3.39 9.07
C LEU A 99 -17.25 3.13 9.66
N ASP A 100 -16.72 1.91 9.56
CA ASP A 100 -15.40 1.57 10.11
C ASP A 100 -14.25 1.98 9.17
N VAL A 101 -14.57 2.32 7.91
CA VAL A 101 -13.58 2.79 6.93
C VAL A 101 -13.26 4.24 7.21
N ARG A 102 -11.97 4.51 7.43
CA ARG A 102 -11.44 5.85 7.67
C ARG A 102 -10.17 6.12 6.87
N PRO A 103 -9.92 7.38 6.50
CA PRO A 103 -8.73 7.73 5.76
C PRO A 103 -7.53 7.89 6.69
N ILE A 104 -6.36 7.43 6.22
CA ILE A 104 -5.07 7.88 6.74
C ILE A 104 -4.30 8.54 5.59
N ARG A 105 -4.18 9.86 5.63
CA ARG A 105 -3.43 10.64 4.63
C ARG A 105 -1.95 10.27 4.69
N GLY A 106 -1.36 10.06 3.54
CA GLY A 106 0.08 9.87 3.40
C GLY A 106 0.65 10.71 2.27
N GLN A 107 1.83 11.24 2.51
CA GLN A 107 2.61 11.98 1.55
C GLN A 107 3.97 11.32 1.36
N HIS A 108 4.39 11.20 0.10
CA HIS A 108 5.72 10.78 -0.31
C HIS A 108 6.37 11.84 -1.18
N VAL A 109 7.70 11.89 -1.16
CA VAL A 109 8.52 12.70 -2.07
C VAL A 109 9.26 11.74 -3.01
N VAL A 110 9.23 12.01 -4.31
CA VAL A 110 9.98 11.25 -5.31
C VAL A 110 11.15 12.09 -5.76
N VAL A 111 12.35 11.53 -5.70
CA VAL A 111 13.60 12.20 -6.10
C VAL A 111 14.32 11.40 -7.19
N GLU A 112 15.22 12.06 -7.92
CA GLU A 112 16.18 11.35 -8.79
C GLU A 112 17.03 10.41 -7.95
N ASN A 113 17.32 9.22 -8.46
CA ASN A 113 18.10 8.24 -7.71
C ASN A 113 19.60 8.58 -7.75
N PRO A 114 20.24 8.90 -6.61
CA PRO A 114 21.68 9.18 -6.56
C PRO A 114 22.56 7.90 -6.56
N GLY A 115 22.00 6.73 -6.91
CA GLY A 115 22.70 5.44 -6.91
C GLY A 115 22.31 4.51 -5.76
N ILE A 116 21.17 4.74 -5.11
CA ILE A 116 20.60 3.87 -4.09
C ILE A 116 20.03 2.61 -4.76
N THR A 117 20.52 1.44 -4.34
CA THR A 117 20.10 0.14 -4.88
C THR A 117 19.38 -0.74 -3.86
N GLU A 118 19.37 -0.33 -2.60
CA GLU A 118 18.77 -1.09 -1.50
C GLU A 118 17.67 -0.27 -0.84
N PHE A 119 16.62 -0.95 -0.36
CA PHE A 119 15.61 -0.27 0.42
C PHE A 119 16.01 -0.11 1.88
N PHE A 120 15.44 0.90 2.53
CA PHE A 120 15.46 1.04 3.98
C PHE A 120 14.07 1.43 4.46
N SER A 121 13.59 0.83 5.53
CA SER A 121 12.31 1.16 6.15
C SER A 121 12.45 1.12 7.67
N GLU A 122 11.82 2.06 8.37
CA GLU A 122 11.69 2.03 9.82
C GLU A 122 10.32 1.45 10.21
N ASP A 123 10.29 0.53 11.18
CA ASP A 123 9.08 0.27 11.96
C ASP A 123 8.89 1.41 12.95
N THR A 124 8.06 2.38 12.55
CA THR A 124 7.79 3.59 13.32
C THR A 124 6.63 3.41 14.31
N GLY A 125 6.08 2.20 14.44
CA GLY A 125 4.91 1.91 15.27
C GLY A 125 3.73 2.84 14.95
N LEU A 126 3.27 3.59 15.95
CA LEU A 126 2.14 4.52 15.83
C LEU A 126 2.54 5.93 15.37
N SER A 127 3.81 6.18 15.10
CA SER A 127 4.27 7.49 14.61
C SER A 127 3.63 7.82 13.27
N SER A 128 3.18 9.07 13.13
CA SER A 128 2.73 9.63 11.85
C SER A 128 3.89 9.98 10.93
N ASP A 129 5.10 10.12 11.45
CA ASP A 129 6.32 10.33 10.69
C ASP A 129 6.93 8.99 10.30
N LEU A 130 6.68 8.59 9.06
CA LEU A 130 7.26 7.39 8.48
C LEU A 130 8.65 7.69 7.93
N LEU A 131 9.50 6.67 7.90
CA LEU A 131 10.80 6.70 7.24
C LEU A 131 10.90 5.48 6.33
N CYS A 132 10.88 5.70 5.03
CA CYS A 132 11.19 4.69 4.05
C CYS A 132 11.88 5.26 2.80
N ILE A 133 12.79 4.46 2.24
CA ILE A 133 13.62 4.79 1.08
C ILE A 133 13.50 3.61 0.12
N TYR A 134 12.79 3.81 -0.98
CA TYR A 134 12.45 2.75 -1.93
C TYR A 134 12.99 3.07 -3.33
N PRO A 135 14.06 2.40 -3.79
CA PRO A 135 14.67 2.69 -5.09
C PRO A 135 13.93 2.02 -6.25
N HIS A 136 13.47 2.82 -7.21
CA HIS A 136 12.77 2.42 -8.43
C HIS A 136 13.59 2.78 -9.68
N GLY A 137 14.75 2.14 -9.85
CA GLY A 137 15.64 2.41 -10.98
C GLY A 137 16.18 3.83 -10.93
N ASP A 138 15.73 4.71 -11.83
CA ASP A 138 16.21 6.10 -11.94
C ASP A 138 15.62 7.04 -10.89
N THR A 139 14.67 6.56 -10.07
CA THR A 139 14.02 7.36 -9.02
C THR A 139 14.04 6.67 -7.67
N VAL A 140 13.88 7.43 -6.59
CA VAL A 140 13.69 6.91 -5.22
C VAL A 140 12.43 7.53 -4.64
N VAL A 141 11.56 6.67 -4.09
CA VAL A 141 10.39 7.11 -3.32
C VAL A 141 10.80 7.21 -1.86
N LEU A 142 10.62 8.41 -1.31
CA LEU A 142 10.86 8.74 0.08
C LEU A 142 9.52 8.85 0.78
N GLY A 143 9.33 8.05 1.82
CA GLY A 143 8.19 8.15 2.70
C GLY A 143 8.59 8.49 4.12
N GLY A 144 7.68 9.00 4.92
CA GLY A 144 6.36 9.46 4.52
C GLY A 144 5.58 10.01 5.69
N THR A 145 4.29 10.23 5.49
CA THR A 145 3.35 10.57 6.57
C THR A 145 2.21 9.56 6.69
N ALA A 146 1.61 9.52 7.88
CA ALA A 146 0.40 8.78 8.21
C ALA A 146 -0.48 9.63 9.16
N LEU A 147 -1.27 10.54 8.58
CA LEU A 147 -2.18 11.42 9.34
C LEU A 147 -3.57 10.80 9.40
N ASP A 148 -3.96 10.36 10.59
CA ASP A 148 -5.25 9.69 10.82
C ASP A 148 -6.43 10.65 10.71
N GLY A 149 -7.52 10.21 10.08
CA GLY A 149 -8.76 10.97 9.92
C GLY A 149 -8.72 11.99 8.78
N GLU A 150 -7.57 12.17 8.12
CA GLU A 150 -7.42 13.12 7.02
C GLU A 150 -7.54 12.42 5.66
N ALA A 151 -8.36 13.00 4.77
CA ALA A 151 -8.50 12.56 3.37
C ALA A 151 -7.92 13.57 2.35
N GLY A 152 -7.40 14.71 2.82
CA GLY A 152 -6.94 15.79 1.96
C GLY A 152 -5.78 15.38 1.04
N LEU A 153 -5.85 15.78 -0.22
CA LEU A 153 -4.81 15.48 -1.23
C LEU A 153 -3.97 16.71 -1.61
N GLN A 154 -4.14 17.82 -0.90
CA GLN A 154 -3.31 19.00 -1.05
C GLN A 154 -1.85 18.69 -0.69
N ASP A 155 -0.91 19.36 -1.36
CA ASP A 155 0.52 19.27 -1.06
C ASP A 155 0.83 19.98 0.26
N ASP A 156 1.82 19.46 0.98
CA ASP A 156 2.31 20.01 2.24
C ASP A 156 3.84 20.12 2.15
N ALA A 157 4.31 21.34 1.92
CA ALA A 157 5.73 21.61 1.73
C ALA A 157 6.57 21.39 3.00
N GLU A 158 5.97 21.56 4.18
CA GLU A 158 6.66 21.31 5.44
C GLU A 158 6.84 19.80 5.65
N ALA A 159 5.79 19.02 5.42
CA ALA A 159 5.88 17.55 5.44
C ALA A 159 6.88 17.03 4.40
N ALA A 160 6.90 17.59 3.18
CA ALA A 160 7.87 17.21 2.15
C ALA A 160 9.31 17.42 2.61
N ARG A 161 9.62 18.59 3.19
CA ARG A 161 10.95 18.87 3.73
C ARG A 161 11.33 17.92 4.87
N ALA A 162 10.40 17.67 5.79
CA ALA A 162 10.63 16.74 6.90
C ALA A 162 10.89 15.29 6.43
N ILE A 163 10.19 14.83 5.40
CA ILE A 163 10.42 13.51 4.78
C ILE A 163 11.85 13.42 4.22
N VAL A 164 12.29 14.43 3.46
CA VAL A 164 13.64 14.47 2.88
C VAL A 164 14.69 14.52 3.99
N ASP A 165 14.51 15.37 5.01
CA ASP A 165 15.43 15.50 6.14
C ASP A 165 15.60 14.16 6.88
N ARG A 166 14.49 13.45 7.15
CA ARG A 166 14.53 12.12 7.78
C ARG A 166 15.26 11.10 6.92
N CYS A 167 14.95 11.01 5.63
CA CYS A 167 15.60 10.05 4.74
C CYS A 167 17.08 10.37 4.54
N ALA A 168 17.45 11.65 4.48
CA ALA A 168 18.83 12.11 4.37
C ALA A 168 19.66 11.81 5.64
N SER A 169 19.02 11.67 6.80
CA SER A 169 19.71 11.20 8.02
C SER A 169 20.23 9.77 7.90
N ILE A 170 19.63 8.95 7.03
CA ILE A 170 20.05 7.58 6.73
C ILE A 170 20.96 7.54 5.50
N ARG A 171 20.60 8.29 4.46
CA ARG A 171 21.33 8.35 3.18
C ARG A 171 21.63 9.81 2.81
N PRO A 172 22.78 10.37 3.27
CA PRO A 172 23.09 11.79 3.12
C PRO A 172 23.06 12.32 1.67
N GLU A 173 23.26 11.45 0.68
CA GLU A 173 23.15 11.78 -0.73
C GLU A 173 21.76 12.27 -1.14
N LEU A 174 20.70 11.88 -0.42
CA LEU A 174 19.32 12.31 -0.67
C LEU A 174 19.08 13.80 -0.39
N ALA A 175 19.89 14.44 0.46
CA ALA A 175 19.75 15.86 0.77
C ALA A 175 19.96 16.77 -0.45
N LYS A 176 20.64 16.26 -1.49
CA LYS A 176 20.94 16.98 -2.73
C LYS A 176 20.23 16.41 -3.96
N ALA A 177 19.46 15.34 -3.79
CA ALA A 177 18.77 14.70 -4.89
C ALA A 177 17.64 15.60 -5.41
N PRO A 178 17.57 15.89 -6.72
CA PRO A 178 16.49 16.69 -7.29
C PRO A 178 15.11 16.05 -7.04
N VAL A 179 14.17 16.85 -6.54
CA VAL A 179 12.77 16.42 -6.37
C VAL A 179 12.08 16.36 -7.73
N ILE A 180 11.50 15.21 -8.05
CA ILE A 180 10.75 14.96 -9.28
C ILE A 180 9.25 15.17 -9.05
N ALA A 181 8.71 14.68 -7.92
CA ALA A 181 7.27 14.72 -7.67
C ALA A 181 6.92 14.63 -6.18
N HIS A 182 5.74 15.16 -5.84
CA HIS A 182 5.07 14.98 -4.56
C HIS A 182 3.87 14.06 -4.79
N ARG A 183 3.68 13.05 -3.94
CA ARG A 183 2.58 12.08 -4.08
C ARG A 183 1.77 12.05 -2.80
N MET A 184 0.50 12.44 -2.90
CA MET A 184 -0.46 12.39 -1.80
C MET A 184 -1.48 11.29 -2.07
N GLY A 185 -1.84 10.56 -1.02
CA GLY A 185 -2.88 9.55 -1.07
C GLY A 185 -3.55 9.38 0.28
N ALA A 186 -4.72 8.74 0.28
CA ALA A 186 -5.44 8.42 1.50
C ALA A 186 -5.62 6.90 1.58
N ARG A 187 -5.05 6.28 2.61
CA ARG A 187 -5.13 4.83 2.83
C ARG A 187 -6.55 4.48 3.29
N PRO A 188 -7.21 3.48 2.68
CA PRO A 188 -8.54 3.02 3.10
C PRO A 188 -8.42 2.11 4.33
N THR A 189 -8.24 2.69 5.51
CA THR A 189 -7.99 1.93 6.73
C THR A 189 -9.31 1.46 7.36
N ARG A 190 -9.32 0.20 7.79
CA ARG A 190 -10.40 -0.43 8.57
C ARG A 190 -9.73 -1.32 9.63
N PRO A 191 -10.37 -1.60 10.79
CA PRO A 191 -9.79 -2.51 11.78
C PRO A 191 -9.40 -3.87 11.21
N GLU A 192 -10.23 -4.39 10.28
CA GLU A 192 -9.97 -5.62 9.53
C GLU A 192 -10.33 -5.39 8.05
N VAL A 193 -9.57 -6.00 7.15
CA VAL A 193 -9.89 -5.98 5.71
C VAL A 193 -11.23 -6.66 5.51
N ARG A 194 -12.15 -6.00 4.79
CA ARG A 194 -13.47 -6.58 4.49
C ARG A 194 -13.37 -7.39 3.20
N VAL A 195 -13.32 -8.71 3.34
CA VAL A 195 -13.39 -9.70 2.25
C VAL A 195 -14.52 -10.68 2.56
N GLU A 196 -15.73 -10.37 2.09
CA GLU A 196 -16.93 -11.15 2.42
C GLU A 196 -18.05 -10.97 1.39
N ALA A 197 -19.04 -11.85 1.45
CA ALA A 197 -20.25 -11.77 0.64
C ALA A 197 -21.42 -11.20 1.45
N GLU A 198 -22.15 -10.28 0.84
CA GLU A 198 -23.38 -9.69 1.38
C GLU A 198 -24.52 -9.87 0.36
N ASN A 199 -25.71 -10.24 0.86
CA ASN A 199 -26.91 -10.21 0.04
C ASN A 199 -27.45 -8.77 0.01
N TYR A 200 -27.26 -8.10 -1.11
CA TYR A 200 -27.71 -6.72 -1.30
C TYR A 200 -29.09 -6.74 -1.95
N GLY A 201 -30.11 -6.43 -1.15
CA GLY A 201 -31.51 -6.58 -1.56
C GLY A 201 -31.91 -8.04 -1.79
N THR A 202 -32.78 -8.29 -2.79
CA THR A 202 -33.35 -9.63 -3.04
C THR A 202 -32.71 -10.40 -4.20
N ARG A 203 -31.75 -9.81 -4.93
CA ARG A 203 -31.27 -10.35 -6.21
C ARG A 203 -29.76 -10.31 -6.46
N ILE A 204 -29.02 -9.41 -5.82
CA ILE A 204 -27.62 -9.17 -6.16
C ILE A 204 -26.73 -9.59 -4.98
N THR A 205 -25.77 -10.46 -5.27
CA THR A 205 -24.70 -10.75 -4.31
C THR A 205 -23.58 -9.74 -4.50
N VAL A 206 -23.22 -9.04 -3.42
CA VAL A 206 -22.10 -8.10 -3.39
C VAL A 206 -20.95 -8.75 -2.65
N LEU A 207 -19.77 -8.77 -3.26
CA LEU A 207 -18.53 -9.23 -2.65
C LEU A 207 -17.68 -8.02 -2.32
N HIS A 208 -17.53 -7.73 -1.03
CA HIS A 208 -16.73 -6.62 -0.57
C HIS A 208 -15.25 -7.01 -0.56
N ASN A 209 -14.38 -6.11 -1.04
CA ASN A 209 -12.93 -6.28 -1.03
C ASN A 209 -12.26 -4.90 -0.89
N TYR A 210 -12.29 -4.36 0.33
CA TYR A 210 -11.73 -3.04 0.65
C TYR A 210 -11.25 -2.98 2.12
N GLY A 211 -10.72 -1.83 2.56
CA GLY A 211 -10.25 -1.65 3.94
C GLY A 211 -8.80 -2.07 4.15
N HIS A 212 -7.99 -2.09 3.09
CA HIS A 212 -6.62 -2.62 3.12
C HIS A 212 -5.57 -1.73 3.79
N GLY A 213 -5.93 -0.51 4.20
CA GLY A 213 -5.00 0.45 4.79
C GLY A 213 -3.74 0.65 3.92
N GLY A 214 -2.56 0.58 4.54
CA GLY A 214 -1.27 0.65 3.86
C GLY A 214 -0.81 -0.65 3.17
N SER A 215 -1.54 -1.75 3.33
CA SER A 215 -1.12 -3.10 2.93
C SER A 215 -1.79 -3.61 1.65
N GLY A 216 -2.46 -2.73 0.89
CA GLY A 216 -3.24 -3.12 -0.29
C GLY A 216 -2.47 -3.91 -1.34
N VAL A 217 -1.21 -3.56 -1.58
CA VAL A 217 -0.36 -4.31 -2.52
C VAL A 217 0.04 -5.67 -1.95
N THR A 218 0.47 -5.71 -0.69
CA THR A 218 0.92 -6.92 0.00
C THR A 218 -0.17 -7.98 0.05
N LEU A 219 -1.43 -7.55 0.28
CA LEU A 219 -2.57 -8.44 0.45
C LEU A 219 -3.33 -8.72 -0.86
N SER A 220 -3.07 -7.99 -1.95
CA SER A 220 -3.96 -7.94 -3.12
C SER A 220 -4.29 -9.31 -3.71
N TRP A 221 -3.30 -10.19 -3.85
CA TRP A 221 -3.49 -11.50 -4.47
C TRP A 221 -4.22 -12.48 -3.56
N GLY A 222 -4.00 -12.41 -2.25
CA GLY A 222 -4.74 -13.24 -1.28
C GLY A 222 -6.21 -12.86 -1.27
N CYS A 223 -6.50 -11.57 -1.07
CA CYS A 223 -7.88 -11.06 -1.08
C CYS A 223 -8.60 -11.35 -2.41
N ALA A 224 -7.91 -11.20 -3.55
CA ALA A 224 -8.50 -11.52 -4.86
C ALA A 224 -8.82 -13.01 -5.03
N ARG A 225 -7.98 -13.92 -4.51
CA ARG A 225 -8.25 -15.37 -4.57
C ARG A 225 -9.46 -15.75 -3.73
N GLU A 226 -9.67 -15.07 -2.62
CA GLU A 226 -10.78 -15.36 -1.72
C GLU A 226 -12.11 -14.95 -2.35
N ILE A 227 -12.14 -13.80 -3.04
CA ILE A 227 -13.27 -13.39 -3.88
C ILE A 227 -13.55 -14.43 -4.98
N VAL A 228 -12.52 -14.92 -5.66
CA VAL A 228 -12.69 -15.96 -6.70
C VAL A 228 -13.27 -17.24 -6.09
N GLY A 229 -12.82 -17.65 -4.90
CA GLY A 229 -13.37 -18.81 -4.19
C GLY A 229 -14.86 -18.66 -3.84
N MET A 230 -15.27 -17.46 -3.42
CA MET A 230 -16.68 -17.13 -3.15
C MET A 230 -17.53 -17.24 -4.43
N VAL A 231 -17.07 -16.64 -5.54
CA VAL A 231 -17.74 -16.73 -6.85
C VAL A 231 -17.85 -18.19 -7.32
N ALA A 232 -16.80 -19.00 -7.14
CA ALA A 232 -16.82 -20.40 -7.53
C ALA A 232 -17.87 -21.20 -6.75
N THR A 233 -18.03 -20.92 -5.45
CA THR A 233 -19.02 -21.59 -4.59
C THR A 233 -20.45 -21.23 -4.97
N MET A 234 -20.69 -19.98 -5.39
CA MET A 234 -22.02 -19.54 -5.86
C MET A 234 -22.46 -20.22 -7.16
N ASN A 235 -21.49 -20.64 -7.98
CA ASN A 235 -21.73 -21.32 -9.25
C ASN A 235 -21.66 -22.86 -9.14
N ALA A 236 -21.51 -23.38 -7.92
CA ALA A 236 -21.57 -24.82 -7.69
C ALA A 236 -23.03 -25.31 -7.86
N PRO A 237 -23.26 -26.43 -8.56
CA PRO A 237 -24.59 -26.97 -8.85
C PRO A 237 -25.32 -27.48 -7.60
#